data_AF-A0A836BUQ9-F1
#
_entry.id   AF-A0A836BUQ9-F1
#
_cell.length_a   1.000
_cell.length_b   1.000
_cell.length_c   1.000
_cell.angle_alpha   90.00
_cell.angle_beta   90.00
_cell.angle_gamma   90.00
#
_symmetry.space_group_name_H-M   'P 1'
#
loop_
_entity.id
_entity.type
_entity.pdbx_description
1 polymer ?
#
loop_
_entity_poly.entity_id
_entity_poly.type
_entity_poly.pdbx_seq_one_letter_code
_entity_poly.pdbx_strand_id
1 'polypeptide(L)'
;MPRVPTVLDTLFRLATDRPHTTKKAWDNPMYEPVRQVQLHKAITVKPESGDLIDVMFPNPQTLQRRMRYGLAAVILLVVAHAFVLAYTDPIYIQAPLTQVIVYCFQVGILLAIAMAFFVLTASTLYVQLGRYDLYLREFAFFYGLFVLELAVYVAVRIYSAVLVYRRISYLDLWDAPGYTPLWMVNRAVLLLYWVAAVASSIAAFNPKYFDPLHLVGLDKAAKEREEERERKRAARRDGKKWWS
;
A
#
# COMPACT_ATOMS: atom_id res chain seq x y z
N MET A 1 34.59 -10.37 -11.72
CA MET A 1 34.34 -8.95 -11.40
C MET A 1 33.80 -8.85 -9.98
N PRO A 2 34.48 -8.16 -9.06
CA PRO A 2 33.96 -7.95 -7.70
C PRO A 2 32.71 -7.07 -7.76
N ARG A 3 31.59 -7.54 -7.18
CA ARG A 3 30.34 -6.78 -7.09
C ARG A 3 30.53 -5.63 -6.10
N VAL A 4 30.36 -4.40 -6.57
CA VAL A 4 30.26 -3.23 -5.70
C VAL A 4 28.97 -3.38 -4.88
N PRO A 5 29.02 -3.41 -3.55
CA PRO A 5 27.83 -3.47 -2.72
C PRO A 5 27.01 -2.21 -2.94
N THR A 6 25.75 -2.37 -3.35
CA THR A 6 24.82 -1.25 -3.47
C THR A 6 24.30 -0.87 -2.09
N VAL A 7 23.85 0.38 -1.91
CA VAL A 7 23.26 0.86 -0.64
C VAL A 7 22.12 -0.05 -0.14
N LEU A 8 21.39 -0.69 -1.07
CA LEU A 8 20.37 -1.71 -0.80
C LEU A 8 20.93 -3.03 -0.25
N ASP A 9 22.14 -3.44 -0.66
CA ASP A 9 22.79 -4.64 -0.12
C ASP A 9 23.24 -4.41 1.33
N THR A 10 23.74 -3.21 1.64
CA THR A 10 24.15 -2.85 3.01
C THR A 10 22.98 -2.73 3.98
N LEU A 11 21.83 -2.18 3.55
CA LEU A 11 20.62 -2.09 4.38
C LEU A 11 20.04 -3.46 4.75
N PHE A 12 20.07 -4.40 3.80
CA PHE A 12 19.55 -5.76 4.03
C PHE A 12 20.50 -6.58 4.93
N ARG A 13 21.81 -6.42 4.77
CA ARG A 13 22.82 -7.14 5.57
C ARG A 13 22.85 -6.69 7.04
N LEU A 14 22.58 -5.42 7.31
CA LEU A 14 22.41 -4.92 8.69
C LEU A 14 21.18 -5.51 9.41
N ALA A 15 20.17 -5.97 8.67
CA ALA A 15 18.97 -6.57 9.25
C ALA A 15 19.19 -8.02 9.71
N THR A 16 20.15 -8.73 9.11
CA THR A 16 20.44 -10.14 9.41
C THR A 16 21.58 -10.35 10.42
N ASP A 17 22.42 -9.33 10.66
CA ASP A 17 23.60 -9.45 11.53
C ASP A 17 23.32 -9.21 13.03
N ARG A 18 22.07 -8.95 13.42
CA ARG A 18 21.71 -8.87 14.85
C ARG A 18 21.44 -10.28 15.39
N PRO A 19 22.03 -10.69 16.53
CA PRO A 19 21.72 -11.97 17.15
C PRO A 19 20.23 -12.00 17.52
N HIS A 20 19.48 -12.90 16.88
CA HIS A 20 18.07 -13.13 17.17
C HIS A 20 17.94 -13.69 18.59
N THR A 21 17.24 -12.98 19.47
CA THR A 21 16.90 -13.49 20.79
C THR A 21 15.78 -14.53 20.64
N THR A 22 16.04 -15.74 21.13
CA THR A 22 15.20 -16.95 21.15
C THR A 22 13.90 -16.84 21.97
N LYS A 23 13.27 -15.66 22.06
CA LYS A 23 11.97 -15.49 22.69
C LYS A 23 10.86 -15.86 21.71
N LYS A 24 10.38 -17.09 21.88
CA LYS A 24 9.22 -17.65 21.21
C LYS A 24 8.00 -16.76 21.39
N ALA A 25 7.37 -16.34 20.29
CA ALA A 25 6.20 -15.45 20.31
C ALA A 25 4.96 -16.06 21.01
N TRP A 26 4.94 -17.38 21.23
CA TRP A 26 3.87 -18.12 21.91
C TRP A 26 4.07 -18.28 23.42
N ASP A 27 5.20 -17.85 23.99
CA ASP A 27 5.40 -17.79 25.45
C ASP A 27 4.74 -16.53 26.06
N ASN A 28 3.73 -15.97 25.37
CA ASN A 28 2.92 -14.88 25.88
C ASN A 28 1.91 -15.46 26.89
N PRO A 29 1.93 -15.05 28.18
CA PRO A 29 0.99 -15.55 29.20
C PRO A 29 -0.48 -15.22 28.88
N MET A 30 -0.78 -14.48 27.81
CA MET A 30 -2.14 -14.15 27.41
C MET A 30 -2.88 -15.27 26.66
N TYR A 31 -2.21 -16.37 26.31
CA TYR A 31 -2.85 -17.59 25.79
C TYR A 31 -2.96 -18.65 26.88
N GLU A 32 -3.54 -18.30 28.03
CA GLU A 32 -4.16 -19.33 28.86
C GLU A 32 -5.38 -19.88 28.09
N PRO A 33 -5.53 -21.21 27.96
CA PRO A 33 -6.68 -21.79 27.32
C PRO A 33 -7.92 -21.50 28.18
N VAL A 34 -8.71 -20.51 27.78
CA VAL A 34 -10.11 -20.42 28.20
C VAL A 34 -10.72 -21.78 27.88
N ARG A 35 -11.17 -22.50 28.92
CA ARG A 35 -11.80 -23.83 28.88
C ARG A 35 -12.57 -24.01 27.57
N GLN A 36 -11.96 -24.72 26.63
CA GLN A 36 -12.61 -25.10 25.38
C GLN A 36 -13.72 -26.09 25.71
N VAL A 37 -14.96 -25.62 25.66
CA VAL A 37 -16.11 -26.50 25.47
C VAL A 37 -15.91 -27.18 24.12
N GLN A 38 -15.81 -28.50 24.17
CA GLN A 38 -15.56 -29.39 23.05
C GLN A 38 -16.58 -29.13 21.94
N LEU A 39 -16.17 -28.51 20.83
CA LEU A 39 -16.87 -28.71 19.56
C LEU A 39 -15.90 -28.62 18.39
N HIS A 40 -15.70 -29.79 17.79
CA HIS A 40 -14.96 -30.09 16.57
C HIS A 40 -13.47 -29.78 16.56
N LYS A 41 -12.70 -30.84 16.31
CA LYS A 41 -11.26 -30.88 16.02
C LYS A 41 -10.85 -29.76 15.06
N ALA A 42 -10.55 -28.59 15.60
CA ALA A 42 -9.62 -27.67 14.97
C ALA A 42 -8.26 -28.38 15.02
N ILE A 43 -7.75 -28.78 13.85
CA ILE A 43 -6.40 -29.30 13.70
C ILE A 43 -5.47 -28.16 14.11
N THR A 44 -5.14 -28.09 15.39
CA THR A 44 -4.09 -27.23 15.91
C THR A 44 -2.78 -27.93 15.60
N VAL A 45 -2.34 -27.81 14.34
CA VAL A 45 -0.96 -28.13 13.97
C VAL A 45 -0.10 -27.18 14.80
N LYS A 46 0.50 -27.69 15.87
CA LYS A 46 1.60 -26.99 16.54
C LYS A 46 2.68 -26.81 15.46
N PRO A 47 3.06 -25.58 15.08
CA PRO A 47 4.18 -25.42 14.18
C PRO A 47 5.41 -26.01 14.88
N GLU A 48 6.07 -26.91 14.17
CA GLU A 48 7.39 -27.41 14.51
C GLU A 48 8.30 -26.20 14.78
N SER A 49 9.16 -26.30 15.78
CA SER A 49 9.85 -25.22 16.48
C SER A 49 10.88 -24.44 15.64
N GLY A 50 10.48 -23.88 14.50
CA GLY A 50 11.23 -22.90 13.71
C GLY A 50 10.80 -21.48 14.07
N ASP A 51 11.73 -20.53 13.97
CA ASP A 51 11.37 -19.11 14.01
C ASP A 51 10.35 -18.85 12.90
N LEU A 52 9.26 -18.14 13.24
CA LEU A 52 8.16 -17.83 12.32
C LEU A 52 8.67 -17.18 11.01
N ILE A 53 9.81 -16.47 11.10
CA ILE A 53 10.55 -15.88 10.01
C ILE A 53 11.15 -16.95 9.08
N ASP A 54 11.71 -18.04 9.60
CA ASP A 54 12.29 -19.11 8.80
C ASP A 54 11.22 -19.91 8.03
N VAL A 55 10.02 -20.03 8.61
CA VAL A 55 8.86 -20.64 7.94
C VAL A 55 8.28 -19.73 6.85
N MET A 56 8.20 -18.42 7.11
CA MET A 56 7.63 -17.45 6.16
C MET A 56 8.62 -16.98 5.08
N PHE A 57 9.92 -17.01 5.39
CA PHE A 57 11.01 -16.53 4.55
C PHE A 57 12.17 -17.53 4.51
N PRO A 58 11.96 -18.74 3.96
CA PRO A 58 12.97 -19.81 3.99
C PRO A 58 14.25 -19.49 3.20
N ASN A 59 14.24 -18.47 2.34
CA ASN A 59 15.44 -18.02 1.63
C ASN A 59 15.45 -16.49 1.43
N PRO A 60 16.31 -15.75 2.16
CA PRO A 60 16.37 -14.29 2.07
C PRO A 60 16.84 -13.79 0.70
N GLN A 61 17.66 -14.57 -0.01
CA GLN A 61 18.16 -14.17 -1.33
C GLN A 61 17.07 -14.21 -2.40
N THR A 62 16.16 -15.19 -2.33
CA THR A 62 15.03 -15.28 -3.28
C THR A 62 13.99 -14.21 -3.00
N LEU A 63 13.74 -13.90 -1.73
CA LEU A 63 12.90 -12.77 -1.30
C LEU A 63 13.44 -11.45 -1.85
N GLN A 64 14.73 -11.16 -1.63
CA GLN A 64 15.35 -9.93 -2.10
C GLN A 64 15.28 -9.79 -3.63
N ARG A 65 15.49 -10.89 -4.38
CA ARG A 65 15.33 -10.89 -5.85
C ARG A 65 13.89 -10.59 -6.26
N ARG A 66 12.90 -11.24 -5.64
CA ARG A 66 11.46 -11.00 -5.92
C ARG A 66 11.09 -9.54 -5.67
N MET A 67 11.54 -8.98 -4.55
CA MET A 67 11.28 -7.57 -4.25
C MET A 67 11.93 -6.63 -5.27
N ARG A 68 13.17 -6.92 -5.73
CA ARG A 68 13.81 -6.14 -6.79
C ARG A 68 13.04 -6.18 -8.11
N TYR A 69 12.54 -7.36 -8.50
CA TYR A 69 11.68 -7.47 -9.69
C TYR A 69 10.36 -6.73 -9.53
N GLY A 70 9.74 -6.79 -8.35
CA GLY A 70 8.53 -6.02 -8.04
C GLY A 70 8.77 -4.51 -8.12
N LEU A 71 9.87 -4.01 -7.55
CA LEU A 71 10.26 -2.60 -7.66
C LEU A 71 10.50 -2.19 -9.12
N ALA A 72 11.24 -2.99 -9.87
CA ALA A 72 11.50 -2.74 -11.29
C ALA A 72 10.19 -2.71 -12.09
N ALA A 73 9.24 -3.62 -11.82
CA ALA A 73 7.94 -3.64 -12.46
C ALA A 73 7.14 -2.36 -12.17
N VAL A 74 7.11 -1.89 -10.92
CA VAL A 74 6.43 -0.62 -10.57
C VAL A 74 7.06 0.56 -11.32
N ILE A 75 8.39 0.67 -11.32
CA ILE A 75 9.10 1.75 -12.03
C ILE A 75 8.81 1.70 -13.54
N LEU A 76 8.89 0.51 -14.15
CA LEU A 76 8.61 0.33 -15.57
C LEU A 76 7.17 0.73 -15.91
N LEU A 77 6.19 0.38 -15.07
CA LEU A 77 4.79 0.75 -15.28
C LEU A 77 4.56 2.26 -15.12
N VAL A 78 5.20 2.91 -14.14
CA VAL A 78 5.15 4.38 -13.99
C VAL A 78 5.75 5.07 -15.22
N VAL A 79 6.90 4.61 -15.70
CA VAL A 79 7.55 5.14 -16.90
C VAL A 79 6.68 4.91 -18.14
N ALA A 80 6.14 3.70 -18.31
CA ALA A 80 5.22 3.39 -19.40
C ALA A 80 3.97 4.29 -19.36
N HIS A 81 3.41 4.52 -18.17
CA HIS A 81 2.28 5.43 -18.00
C HIS A 81 2.64 6.86 -18.44
N ALA A 82 3.82 7.35 -18.04
CA ALA A 82 4.31 8.67 -18.44
C ALA A 82 4.49 8.79 -19.96
N PHE A 83 5.04 7.77 -20.62
CA PHE A 83 5.16 7.75 -22.10
C PHE A 83 3.80 7.75 -22.79
N VAL A 84 2.87 6.91 -22.33
CA VAL A 84 1.51 6.86 -22.86
C VAL A 84 0.83 8.21 -22.69
N LEU A 85 0.97 8.84 -21.52
CA LEU A 85 0.43 10.16 -21.26
C LEU A 85 1.03 11.22 -22.19
N ALA A 86 2.36 11.26 -22.30
CA ALA A 86 3.07 12.21 -23.18
C ALA A 86 2.69 12.05 -24.65
N TYR A 87 2.37 10.84 -25.09
CA TYR A 87 1.88 10.58 -26.44
C TYR A 87 0.41 10.98 -26.62
N THR A 88 -0.42 10.78 -25.60
CA THR A 88 -1.88 10.91 -25.73
C THR A 88 -2.42 12.29 -25.36
N ASP A 89 -1.72 13.08 -24.54
CA ASP A 89 -2.09 14.46 -24.22
C ASP A 89 -2.07 15.42 -25.43
N PRO A 90 -1.07 15.39 -26.33
CA PRO A 90 -1.04 16.30 -27.48
C PRO A 90 -1.93 15.85 -28.65
N ILE A 91 -2.45 14.62 -28.65
CA ILE A 91 -3.18 14.08 -29.80
C ILE A 91 -4.67 14.43 -29.68
N TYR A 92 -5.12 15.30 -30.60
CA TYR A 92 -6.52 15.44 -30.94
C TYR A 92 -7.02 14.19 -31.65
N ILE A 93 -7.51 13.22 -30.88
CA ILE A 93 -8.12 12.03 -31.44
C ILE A 93 -9.55 12.38 -31.87
N GLN A 94 -9.76 12.62 -33.17
CA GLN A 94 -11.09 12.94 -33.71
C GLN A 94 -12.08 11.75 -33.60
N ALA A 95 -11.56 10.52 -33.56
CA ALA A 95 -12.38 9.32 -33.46
C ALA A 95 -12.76 9.01 -32.00
N PRO A 96 -14.06 9.01 -31.64
CA PRO A 96 -14.50 8.80 -30.25
C PRO A 96 -14.13 7.41 -29.71
N LEU A 97 -14.13 6.39 -30.57
CA LEU A 97 -13.76 5.03 -30.18
C LEU A 97 -12.30 4.93 -29.73
N THR A 98 -11.39 5.60 -30.46
CA THR A 98 -9.96 5.61 -30.12
C THR A 98 -9.70 6.36 -28.80
N GLN A 99 -10.46 7.43 -28.50
CA GLN A 99 -10.37 8.11 -27.21
C GLN A 99 -10.75 7.20 -26.04
N VAL A 100 -11.86 6.47 -26.15
CA VAL A 100 -12.30 5.54 -25.10
C VAL A 100 -11.25 4.46 -24.86
N ILE A 101 -10.69 3.88 -25.92
CA ILE A 101 -9.63 2.86 -25.81
C ILE A 101 -8.41 3.43 -25.07
N VAL A 102 -7.97 4.63 -25.43
CA VAL A 102 -6.83 5.29 -24.76
C VAL A 102 -7.13 5.53 -23.28
N TYR A 103 -8.33 6.00 -22.93
CA TYR A 103 -8.70 6.23 -21.55
C TYR A 103 -8.78 4.94 -20.73
N CYS A 104 -9.36 3.88 -21.31
CA CYS A 104 -9.38 2.56 -20.70
C CYS A 104 -7.96 2.02 -20.48
N PHE A 105 -7.06 2.25 -21.44
CA PHE A 105 -5.67 1.83 -21.34
C PHE A 105 -4.91 2.60 -20.24
N GLN A 106 -5.11 3.92 -20.13
CA GLN A 106 -4.54 4.74 -19.04
C GLN A 106 -5.00 4.25 -17.67
N VAL A 107 -6.31 4.05 -17.49
CA VAL A 107 -6.87 3.51 -16.24
C VAL A 107 -6.33 2.10 -15.96
N GLY A 108 -6.19 1.27 -17.00
CA GLY A 108 -5.61 -0.07 -16.89
C GLY A 108 -4.17 -0.04 -16.39
N ILE A 109 -3.34 0.88 -16.88
CA ILE A 109 -1.97 1.04 -16.38
C ILE A 109 -1.94 1.58 -14.95
N LEU A 110 -2.79 2.56 -14.59
CA LEU A 110 -2.90 3.03 -13.20
C LEU A 110 -3.24 1.88 -12.24
N LEU A 111 -4.21 1.03 -12.62
CA LEU A 111 -4.55 -0.16 -11.85
C LEU A 111 -3.38 -1.16 -11.81
N ALA A 112 -2.67 -1.35 -12.93
CA ALA A 112 -1.51 -2.21 -12.99
C ALA A 112 -0.38 -1.74 -12.05
N ILE A 113 -0.17 -0.42 -11.91
CA ILE A 113 0.79 0.14 -10.93
C ILE A 113 0.38 -0.24 -9.51
N ALA A 114 -0.90 -0.05 -9.15
CA ALA A 114 -1.43 -0.43 -7.83
C ALA A 114 -1.31 -1.93 -7.56
N MET A 115 -1.58 -2.77 -8.57
CA MET A 115 -1.44 -4.23 -8.48
C MET A 115 0.02 -4.66 -8.38
N ALA A 116 0.93 -4.06 -9.15
CA ALA A 116 2.36 -4.35 -9.06
C ALA A 116 2.93 -3.96 -7.69
N PHE A 117 2.48 -2.83 -7.14
CA PHE A 117 2.83 -2.44 -5.77
C PHE A 117 2.30 -3.46 -4.74
N PHE A 118 1.06 -3.91 -4.90
CA PHE A 118 0.50 -4.97 -4.03
C PHE A 118 1.28 -6.28 -4.13
N VAL A 119 1.70 -6.69 -5.33
CA VAL A 119 2.52 -7.90 -5.51
C VAL A 119 3.91 -7.74 -4.86
N LEU A 120 4.50 -6.56 -4.94
CA LEU A 120 5.76 -6.24 -4.25
C LEU A 120 5.59 -6.41 -2.72
N THR A 121 4.53 -5.83 -2.15
CA THR A 121 4.25 -5.85 -0.71
C THR A 121 3.58 -7.13 -0.22
N ALA A 122 3.13 -8.03 -1.10
CA ALA A 122 2.59 -9.33 -0.73
C ALA A 122 3.62 -10.23 -0.01
N SER A 123 4.91 -9.91 -0.19
CA SER A 123 6.01 -10.52 0.54
C SER A 123 6.22 -9.96 1.96
N THR A 124 5.51 -8.92 2.37
CA THR A 124 5.59 -8.36 3.73
C THR A 124 4.77 -9.19 4.71
N LEU A 125 5.18 -9.14 5.98
CA LEU A 125 4.55 -9.92 7.04
C LEU A 125 3.09 -9.50 7.30
N TYR A 126 2.73 -8.24 7.01
CA TYR A 126 1.34 -7.76 7.13
C TYR A 126 0.38 -8.52 6.21
N VAL A 127 0.78 -8.75 4.95
CA VAL A 127 -0.06 -9.42 3.96
C VAL A 127 -0.08 -10.93 4.21
N GLN A 128 1.07 -11.53 4.52
CA GLN A 128 1.16 -12.96 4.83
C GLN A 128 0.34 -13.36 6.05
N LEU A 129 0.24 -12.48 7.06
CA LEU A 129 -0.61 -12.68 8.24
C LEU A 129 -2.07 -12.23 8.04
N GLY A 130 -2.45 -11.78 6.84
CA GLY A 130 -3.80 -11.31 6.54
C GLY A 130 -4.22 -10.02 7.27
N ARG A 131 -3.27 -9.26 7.83
CA ARG A 131 -3.51 -8.00 8.55
C ARG A 131 -3.61 -6.81 7.59
N TYR A 132 -4.61 -6.86 6.71
CA TYR A 132 -4.83 -5.82 5.69
C TYR A 132 -5.15 -4.44 6.25
N ASP A 133 -5.71 -4.34 7.46
CA ASP A 133 -6.00 -3.06 8.12
C ASP A 133 -4.71 -2.27 8.42
N LEU A 134 -3.72 -2.92 9.05
CA LEU A 134 -2.40 -2.35 9.29
C LEU A 134 -1.66 -2.03 7.99
N TYR A 135 -1.76 -2.93 7.01
CA TYR A 135 -1.18 -2.73 5.68
C TYR A 135 -1.72 -1.47 4.99
N LEU A 136 -3.06 -1.34 4.92
CA LEU A 136 -3.70 -0.19 4.28
C LEU A 136 -3.42 1.10 5.04
N ARG A 137 -3.29 1.05 6.37
CA ARG A 137 -2.95 2.21 7.18
C ARG A 137 -1.52 2.70 6.91
N GLU A 138 -0.57 1.80 6.78
CA GLU A 138 0.84 2.16 6.52
C GLU A 138 1.03 2.73 5.12
N PHE A 139 0.35 2.17 4.12
CA PHE A 139 0.41 2.63 2.73
C PHE A 139 -0.81 3.48 2.33
N ALA A 140 -1.48 4.08 3.33
CA ALA A 140 -2.71 4.85 3.12
C ALA A 140 -2.51 6.01 2.14
N PHE A 141 -1.33 6.64 2.19
CA PHE A 141 -1.00 7.76 1.30
C PHE A 141 -0.94 7.34 -0.17
N PHE A 142 -0.36 6.17 -0.48
CA PHE A 142 -0.29 5.64 -1.83
C PHE A 142 -1.68 5.30 -2.38
N TYR A 143 -2.47 4.54 -1.62
CA TYR A 143 -3.82 4.14 -2.04
C TYR A 143 -4.79 5.33 -2.05
N GLY A 144 -4.64 6.27 -1.13
CA GLY A 144 -5.41 7.52 -1.10
C GLY A 144 -5.15 8.37 -2.34
N LEU A 145 -3.89 8.53 -2.74
CA LEU A 145 -3.53 9.22 -3.98
C LEU A 145 -4.01 8.49 -5.22
N PHE A 146 -4.00 7.15 -5.24
CA PHE A 146 -4.58 6.37 -6.33
C PHE A 146 -6.08 6.65 -6.50
N VAL A 147 -6.85 6.59 -5.40
CA VAL A 147 -8.30 6.86 -5.44
C VAL A 147 -8.58 8.30 -5.81
N LEU A 148 -7.82 9.25 -5.27
CA LEU A 148 -7.93 10.67 -5.60
C LEU A 148 -7.63 10.92 -7.08
N GLU A 149 -6.55 10.34 -7.62
CA GLU A 149 -6.19 10.46 -9.02
C GLU A 149 -7.29 9.88 -9.91
N LEU A 150 -7.80 8.68 -9.60
CA LEU A 150 -8.88 8.07 -10.36
C LEU A 150 -10.14 8.94 -10.36
N ALA A 151 -10.51 9.52 -9.21
CA ALA A 151 -11.66 10.41 -9.08
C ALA A 151 -11.48 11.69 -9.90
N VAL A 152 -10.32 12.35 -9.79
CA VAL A 152 -10.02 13.58 -10.55
C VAL A 152 -9.94 13.28 -12.05
N TYR A 153 -9.34 12.16 -12.43
CA TYR A 153 -9.27 11.70 -13.82
C TYR A 153 -10.68 11.52 -14.41
N VAL A 154 -11.55 10.79 -13.72
CA VAL A 154 -12.95 10.60 -14.14
C VAL A 154 -13.67 11.94 -14.24
N ALA A 155 -13.48 12.85 -13.29
CA ALA A 155 -14.08 14.18 -13.30
C ALA A 155 -13.64 15.00 -14.53
N VAL A 156 -12.34 15.05 -14.85
CA VAL A 156 -11.82 15.72 -16.06
C VAL A 156 -12.44 15.13 -17.33
N ARG A 157 -12.49 13.80 -17.42
CA ARG A 157 -13.01 13.12 -18.63
C ARG A 157 -14.51 13.33 -18.80
N ILE A 158 -15.30 13.21 -17.73
CA ILE A 158 -16.74 13.51 -17.77
C ILE A 158 -16.98 14.96 -18.16
N TYR A 159 -16.26 15.90 -17.54
CA TYR A 159 -16.40 17.32 -17.86
C TYR A 159 -16.06 17.60 -19.33
N SER A 160 -14.96 17.02 -19.84
CA SER A 160 -14.60 17.11 -21.26
C SER A 160 -15.67 16.54 -22.18
N ALA A 161 -16.25 15.37 -21.84
CA ALA A 161 -17.31 14.75 -22.62
C ALA A 161 -18.59 15.60 -22.66
N VAL A 162 -18.94 16.25 -21.54
CA VAL A 162 -20.09 17.19 -21.47
C VAL A 162 -19.85 18.40 -22.37
N LEU A 163 -18.65 18.98 -22.38
CA LEU A 163 -18.32 20.11 -23.25
C LEU A 163 -18.37 19.71 -24.73
N VAL A 164 -17.85 18.54 -25.09
CA VAL A 164 -17.94 17.98 -26.45
C VAL A 164 -19.38 17.74 -26.86
N TYR A 165 -20.23 17.21 -25.96
CA TYR A 165 -21.65 17.02 -26.22
C TYR A 165 -22.38 18.35 -26.50
N ARG A 166 -21.91 19.44 -25.88
CA ARG A 166 -22.37 20.81 -26.15
C ARG A 166 -21.80 21.42 -27.45
N ARG A 167 -21.16 20.61 -28.29
CA ARG A 167 -20.55 21.00 -29.58
C ARG A 167 -19.39 21.99 -29.45
N ILE A 168 -18.74 22.06 -28.30
CA ILE A 168 -17.48 22.80 -28.16
C ILE A 168 -16.40 22.00 -28.88
N SER A 169 -15.65 22.66 -29.78
CA SER A 169 -14.54 22.02 -30.48
C SER A 169 -13.48 21.58 -29.48
N TYR A 170 -12.76 20.51 -29.79
CA TYR A 170 -11.67 20.04 -28.94
C TYR A 170 -10.54 21.08 -28.80
N LEU A 171 -10.37 21.97 -29.78
CA LEU A 171 -9.44 23.09 -29.71
C LEU A 171 -9.88 24.13 -28.67
N ASP A 172 -11.18 24.45 -28.65
CA ASP A 172 -11.77 25.46 -27.76
C ASP A 172 -11.98 24.95 -26.32
N LEU A 173 -11.76 23.65 -26.09
CA LEU A 173 -11.88 22.99 -24.79
C LEU A 173 -10.89 23.58 -23.76
N TRP A 174 -9.72 24.03 -24.23
CA TRP A 174 -8.70 24.70 -23.40
C TRP A 174 -9.15 26.08 -22.90
N ASP A 175 -9.99 26.76 -23.68
CA ASP A 175 -10.54 28.08 -23.35
C ASP A 175 -11.82 27.97 -22.52
N ALA A 176 -12.37 26.76 -22.35
CA ALA A 176 -13.57 26.54 -21.56
C ALA A 176 -13.31 26.82 -20.06
N PRO A 177 -14.22 27.56 -19.39
CA PRO A 177 -14.02 27.98 -18.02
C PRO A 177 -13.97 26.78 -17.08
N GLY A 178 -12.82 26.58 -16.42
CA GLY A 178 -12.63 25.49 -15.47
C GLY A 178 -11.99 24.22 -16.03
N TYR A 179 -11.84 24.07 -17.35
CA TYR A 179 -11.17 22.90 -17.93
C TYR A 179 -9.68 22.87 -17.58
N THR A 180 -8.97 23.94 -17.93
CA THR A 180 -7.53 24.10 -17.69
C THR A 180 -7.12 23.92 -16.23
N PRO A 181 -7.76 24.57 -15.23
CA PRO A 181 -7.40 24.34 -13.84
C PRO A 181 -7.70 22.91 -13.38
N LEU A 182 -8.79 22.29 -13.84
CA LEU A 182 -9.11 20.89 -13.50
C LEU A 182 -8.08 19.92 -14.10
N TRP A 183 -7.64 20.17 -15.34
CA TRP A 183 -6.55 19.43 -15.98
C TRP A 183 -5.23 19.60 -15.23
N MET A 184 -4.89 20.82 -14.80
CA MET A 184 -3.68 21.07 -14.00
C MET A 184 -3.71 20.34 -12.66
N VAL A 185 -4.86 20.33 -11.98
CA VAL A 185 -5.05 19.57 -10.73
C VAL A 185 -4.85 18.07 -10.98
N ASN A 186 -5.43 17.53 -12.07
CA ASN A 186 -5.20 16.14 -12.45
C ASN A 186 -3.70 15.84 -12.65
N ARG A 187 -2.98 16.68 -13.40
CA ARG A 187 -1.54 16.47 -13.63
C ARG A 187 -0.71 16.57 -12.35
N ALA A 188 -1.06 17.47 -11.44
CA ALA A 188 -0.40 17.60 -10.14
C ALA A 188 -0.64 16.35 -9.26
N VAL A 189 -1.88 15.88 -9.17
CA VAL A 189 -2.23 14.68 -8.40
C VAL A 189 -1.57 13.44 -9.01
N LEU A 190 -1.56 13.31 -10.34
CA LEU A 190 -0.88 12.21 -11.03
C LEU A 190 0.62 12.19 -10.75
N LEU A 191 1.28 13.36 -10.79
CA LEU A 191 2.70 13.47 -10.47
C LEU A 191 2.96 13.06 -9.01
N LEU A 192 2.13 13.54 -8.07
CA LEU A 192 2.22 13.14 -6.66
C LEU A 192 2.01 11.64 -6.50
N TYR A 193 1.08 11.04 -7.23
CA TYR A 193 0.85 9.60 -7.25
C TYR A 193 2.07 8.83 -7.75
N TRP A 194 2.71 9.25 -8.84
CA TRP A 194 3.94 8.61 -9.33
C TRP A 194 5.07 8.68 -8.31
N VAL A 195 5.29 9.85 -7.72
CA VAL A 195 6.31 10.03 -6.68
C VAL A 195 6.01 9.15 -5.47
N ALA A 196 4.74 9.12 -5.02
CA ALA A 196 4.30 8.26 -3.93
C ALA A 196 4.47 6.77 -4.27
N ALA A 197 4.17 6.34 -5.50
CA ALA A 197 4.34 4.97 -5.94
C ALA A 197 5.80 4.52 -5.82
N VAL A 198 6.74 5.33 -6.31
CA VAL A 198 8.17 5.04 -6.23
C VAL A 198 8.66 5.10 -4.78
N ALA A 199 8.29 6.14 -4.03
CA ALA A 199 8.69 6.30 -2.63
C ALA A 199 8.18 5.15 -1.74
N SER A 200 6.91 4.77 -1.87
CA SER A 200 6.33 3.65 -1.14
C SER A 200 6.95 2.31 -1.57
N SER A 201 7.28 2.14 -2.85
CA SER A 201 7.97 0.92 -3.33
C SER A 201 9.38 0.78 -2.76
N ILE A 202 10.11 1.89 -2.62
CA ILE A 202 11.41 1.90 -1.94
C ILE A 202 11.22 1.66 -0.45
N ALA A 203 10.22 2.29 0.17
CA ALA A 203 9.92 2.10 1.59
C ALA A 203 9.56 0.65 1.92
N ALA A 204 8.97 -0.11 0.99
CA ALA A 204 8.65 -1.54 1.17
C ALA A 204 9.87 -2.42 1.50
N PHE A 205 11.09 -1.96 1.20
CA PHE A 205 12.34 -2.63 1.60
C PHE A 205 12.74 -2.39 3.05
N ASN A 206 11.98 -1.59 3.81
CA ASN A 206 12.29 -1.31 5.20
C ASN A 206 12.20 -2.60 6.04
N PRO A 207 13.25 -2.95 6.82
CA PRO A 207 13.27 -4.14 7.67
C PRO A 207 12.09 -4.26 8.63
N LYS A 208 11.49 -3.14 9.04
CA LYS A 208 10.35 -3.11 9.97
C LYS A 208 9.14 -3.92 9.48
N TYR A 209 9.01 -4.14 8.16
CA TYR A 209 7.90 -4.90 7.56
C TYR A 209 8.12 -6.41 7.56
N PHE A 210 9.31 -6.85 7.96
CA PHE A 210 9.71 -8.25 8.04
C PHE A 210 10.00 -8.68 9.49
N ASP A 211 9.98 -7.74 10.44
CA ASP A 211 10.23 -8.01 11.85
C ASP A 211 8.93 -8.33 12.62
N PRO A 212 8.74 -9.56 13.12
CA PRO A 212 7.57 -9.93 13.91
C PRO A 212 7.52 -9.22 15.27
N LEU A 213 8.65 -8.80 15.84
CA LEU A 213 8.68 -8.08 17.12
C LEU A 213 8.02 -6.71 17.01
N HIS A 214 8.12 -6.08 15.84
CA HIS A 214 7.46 -4.82 15.57
C HIS A 214 5.93 -4.95 15.67
N LEU A 215 5.36 -6.04 15.14
CA LEU A 215 3.93 -6.31 15.24
C LEU A 215 3.46 -6.59 16.67
N VAL A 216 4.23 -7.35 17.43
CA VAL A 216 3.92 -7.61 18.85
C VAL A 216 3.93 -6.30 19.65
N GLY A 217 4.88 -5.40 19.34
CA GLY A 217 4.93 -4.07 19.93
C GLY A 217 3.71 -3.21 19.62
N LEU A 218 3.22 -3.25 18.38
CA LEU A 218 2.01 -2.53 17.95
C LEU A 218 0.75 -3.06 18.66
N ASP A 219 0.61 -4.39 18.79
CA ASP A 219 -0.53 -5.00 19.49
C ASP A 219 -0.53 -4.68 20.98
N LYS A 220 0.65 -4.69 21.61
CA LYS A 220 0.80 -4.32 23.03
C LYS A 220 0.43 -2.84 23.26
N ALA A 221 0.95 -1.95 22.41
CA ALA A 221 0.62 -0.53 22.47
C ALA A 221 -0.88 -0.25 22.20
N ALA A 222 -1.53 -1.04 21.34
CA ALA A 222 -2.96 -0.93 21.10
C ALA A 222 -3.78 -1.31 22.33
N LYS A 223 -3.42 -2.40 23.02
CA LYS A 223 -4.07 -2.83 24.28
C LYS A 223 -3.89 -1.82 25.40
N GLU A 224 -2.67 -1.32 25.60
CA GLU A 224 -2.40 -0.29 26.62
C GLU A 224 -3.25 0.97 26.40
N ARG A 225 -3.45 1.38 25.13
CA ARG A 225 -4.35 2.52 24.79
C ARG A 225 -5.82 2.21 25.03
N GLU A 226 -6.25 0.98 24.82
CA GLU A 226 -7.63 0.56 25.06
C GLU A 226 -7.94 0.52 26.56
N GLU A 227 -7.05 -0.07 27.35
CA GLU A 227 -7.12 -0.05 28.81
C GLU A 227 -7.12 1.38 29.37
N GLU A 228 -6.29 2.28 28.82
CA GLU A 228 -6.27 3.68 29.23
C GLU A 228 -7.60 4.38 28.90
N ARG A 229 -8.20 4.08 27.73
CA ARG A 229 -9.52 4.60 27.34
C ARG A 229 -10.62 4.07 28.25
N GLU A 230 -10.56 2.80 28.64
CA GLU A 230 -11.51 2.21 29.59
C GLU A 230 -11.38 2.81 30.99
N ARG A 231 -10.15 3.00 31.48
CA ARG A 231 -9.90 3.71 32.76
C ARG A 231 -10.44 5.13 32.72
N LYS A 232 -10.22 5.88 31.63
CA LYS A 232 -10.79 7.23 31.45
C LYS A 232 -12.33 7.21 31.37
N ARG A 233 -12.93 6.20 30.75
CA ARG A 233 -14.40 6.03 30.70
C ARG A 233 -14.99 5.66 32.06
N ALA A 234 -14.33 4.78 32.82
CA ALA A 234 -14.70 4.41 34.18
C ALA A 234 -14.63 5.62 35.12
N ALA A 235 -13.52 6.36 35.11
CA ALA A 235 -13.35 7.59 35.89
C ALA A 235 -14.43 8.66 35.58
N ARG A 236 -14.84 8.79 34.30
CA ARG A 236 -15.94 9.69 33.91
C ARG A 236 -17.32 9.21 34.38
N ARG A 237 -17.56 7.89 34.45
CA ARG A 237 -18.81 7.31 34.97
C ARG A 237 -18.91 7.50 36.48
N ASP A 238 -17.82 7.23 37.20
CA ASP A 238 -17.77 7.43 38.64
C ASP A 238 -17.90 8.90 38.99
N GLY A 239 -17.22 9.78 38.25
CA GLY A 239 -17.39 11.23 38.37
C GLY A 239 -18.86 11.66 38.27
N LYS A 240 -19.62 11.16 37.30
CA LYS A 240 -21.06 11.50 37.15
C LYS A 240 -21.94 11.01 38.30
N LYS A 241 -21.58 9.90 38.97
CA LYS A 241 -22.33 9.37 40.13
C LYS A 241 -22.28 10.28 41.36
N TRP A 242 -21.27 11.15 41.47
CA TRP A 242 -21.15 12.09 42.59
C TRP A 242 -21.98 13.38 42.42
N TRP A 243 -22.49 13.65 41.22
CA TRP A 243 -23.27 14.87 40.92
C TRP A 243 -24.77 14.60 40.76
N SER A 244 -25.22 13.36 40.98
CA SER A 244 -26.63 12.94 40.98
C SER A 244 -27.06 12.52 42.39
#